data_AF-A0A0M2PKF4-F1
#
_entry.id   AF-A0A0M2PKF4-F1
#
_cell.length_a   1.000
_cell.length_b   1.000
_cell.length_c   1.000
_cell.angle_alpha   90.00
_cell.angle_beta   90.00
_cell.angle_gamma   90.00
#
_symmetry.space_group_name_H-M   'P 1'
#
loop_
_entity.id
_entity.type
_entity.pdbx_description
1 polymer ?
#
loop_
_entity_poly.entity_id
_entity_poly.type
_entity_poly.pdbx_seq_one_letter_code
_entity_poly.pdbx_strand_id
1 'polypeptide(L)'
;MERNKGSHGIDGMSVKSLRRHLYENWDSLCHSLRTGTYEPNPVRRIEIPKPNGGVRLLGIPTVTDRFIQQAIAQVLTPLFDPTFSEHSYGFRPKRRGHDAVRKAKGYISEGYRWVIDMDLEKFFDKVNHDKLMGILANRVQDRLVLKLIRRYLQSGIM
;
A
#
# COMPACT_ATOMS: atom_id res chain seq x y z
N MET A 1 12.22 0.49 6.91
CA MET A 1 12.50 1.13 5.61
C MET A 1 13.81 0.62 5.00
N GLU A 2 14.95 0.70 5.69
CA GLU A 2 16.26 0.23 5.18
C GLU A 2 16.29 -1.26 4.78
N ARG A 3 15.50 -2.10 5.47
CA ARG A 3 15.36 -3.53 5.16
C ARG A 3 14.75 -3.81 3.77
N ASN A 4 13.97 -2.89 3.21
CA ASN A 4 13.21 -3.13 1.97
C ASN A 4 14.04 -2.91 0.68
N LYS A 5 15.27 -2.38 0.77
CA LYS A 5 16.22 -2.15 -0.36
C LYS A 5 15.59 -1.58 -1.64
N GLY A 6 14.46 -0.89 -1.53
CA GLY A 6 13.68 -0.44 -2.67
C GLY A 6 14.39 0.66 -3.45
N SER A 7 14.21 0.65 -4.78
CA SER A 7 14.75 1.68 -5.69
C SER A 7 14.19 3.08 -5.35
N HIS A 8 14.83 4.12 -5.87
CA HIS A 8 14.45 5.52 -5.64
C HIS A 8 13.15 5.88 -6.36
N GLY A 9 12.46 6.90 -5.84
CA GLY A 9 11.33 7.51 -6.53
C GLY A 9 11.79 8.45 -7.64
N ILE A 10 10.91 9.38 -8.03
CA ILE A 10 11.20 10.37 -9.07
C ILE A 10 12.25 11.40 -8.66
N ASP A 11 12.39 11.63 -7.35
CA ASP A 11 13.37 12.52 -6.72
C ASP A 11 14.81 11.97 -6.72
N GLY A 12 15.01 10.73 -7.16
CA GLY A 12 16.33 10.09 -7.15
C GLY A 12 16.87 9.78 -5.75
N MET A 13 16.12 10.05 -4.68
CA MET A 13 16.61 9.88 -3.31
C MET A 13 16.77 8.41 -2.97
N SER A 14 17.95 8.03 -2.48
CA SER A 14 18.20 6.67 -1.99
C SER A 14 17.66 6.47 -0.58
N VAL A 15 17.36 5.21 -0.22
CA VAL A 15 16.92 4.87 1.14
C VAL A 15 17.96 5.24 2.21
N LYS A 16 19.25 5.21 1.87
CA LYS A 16 20.35 5.57 2.78
C LYS A 16 20.35 7.07 3.13
N SER A 17 19.87 7.90 2.22
CA SER A 17 19.81 9.36 2.41
C SER A 17 18.60 9.80 3.22
N LEU A 18 17.59 8.95 3.37
CA LEU A 18 16.32 9.28 4.04
C LEU A 18 16.53 9.83 5.44
N ARG A 19 17.39 9.20 6.25
CA ARG A 19 17.58 9.61 7.65
C ARG A 19 18.13 11.03 7.76
N ARG A 20 19.11 11.38 6.92
CA ARG A 20 19.66 12.74 6.86
C ARG A 20 18.61 13.73 6.37
N HIS A 21 17.91 13.39 5.29
CA HIS A 21 16.85 14.24 4.75
C HIS A 21 15.74 14.52 5.77
N LEU A 22 15.29 13.49 6.50
CA LEU A 22 14.31 13.66 7.57
C LEU A 22 14.86 14.54 8.69
N TYR A 23 16.11 14.38 9.11
CA TYR A 23 16.71 15.21 10.15
C TYR A 23 16.73 16.70 9.78
N GLU A 24 17.08 17.01 8.53
CA GLU A 24 17.16 18.38 8.01
C GLU A 24 15.77 19.02 7.77
N ASN A 25 14.76 18.21 7.45
CA ASN A 25 13.45 18.69 6.99
C ASN A 25 12.29 18.33 7.94
N TRP A 26 12.58 17.79 9.12
CA TRP A 26 11.57 17.18 10.01
C TRP A 26 10.45 18.13 10.39
N ASP A 27 10.80 19.34 10.81
CA ASP A 27 9.83 20.30 11.33
C ASP A 27 8.91 20.81 10.23
N SER A 28 9.47 21.10 9.05
CA SER A 28 8.70 21.48 7.86
C SER A 28 7.75 20.35 7.42
N LEU A 29 8.25 19.11 7.39
CA LEU A 29 7.44 17.94 7.05
C LEU A 29 6.29 17.76 8.04
N CYS A 30 6.58 17.79 9.34
CA CYS A 30 5.56 17.67 10.39
C CYS A 30 4.55 18.80 10.33
N HIS A 31 5.01 20.04 10.12
CA HIS A 31 4.13 21.20 9.97
C HIS A 31 3.18 21.01 8.78
N SER A 32 3.70 20.65 7.61
CA SER A 32 2.88 20.46 6.40
C SER A 32 1.86 19.31 6.52
N LEU A 33 2.21 18.23 7.24
CA LEU A 33 1.29 17.13 7.52
C LEU A 33 0.17 17.56 8.47
N ARG A 34 0.51 18.31 9.53
CA ARG A 34 -0.46 18.81 10.53
C ARG A 34 -1.40 19.88 9.98
N THR A 35 -0.91 20.74 9.09
CA THR A 35 -1.74 21.75 8.42
C THR A 35 -2.45 21.21 7.18
N GLY A 36 -2.17 19.97 6.78
CA GLY A 36 -2.78 19.33 5.62
C GLY A 36 -2.37 19.96 4.29
N THR A 37 -1.20 20.60 4.24
CA THR A 37 -0.61 21.19 3.04
C THR A 37 0.33 20.23 2.31
N TYR A 38 0.83 19.17 2.97
CA TYR A 38 1.71 18.16 2.35
C TYR A 38 1.15 17.56 1.06
N GLU A 39 1.90 17.67 -0.05
CA GLU A 39 1.55 17.09 -1.35
C GLU A 39 2.48 15.92 -1.68
N PRO A 40 1.94 14.70 -1.85
CA PRO A 40 2.72 13.55 -2.29
C PRO A 40 3.32 13.75 -3.68
N ASN A 41 4.51 13.22 -3.91
CA ASN A 41 5.09 13.22 -5.24
C ASN A 41 4.44 12.15 -6.14
N PRO A 42 4.40 12.37 -7.46
CA PRO A 42 4.03 11.34 -8.42
C PRO A 42 4.88 10.07 -8.26
N VAL A 43 4.26 8.92 -8.51
CA VAL A 43 4.98 7.64 -8.46
C VAL A 43 5.76 7.43 -9.74
N ARG A 44 7.04 7.06 -9.62
CA ARG A 44 7.90 6.76 -10.77
C ARG A 44 7.51 5.43 -11.39
N ARG A 45 7.18 5.41 -12.68
CA ARG A 45 6.87 4.17 -13.39
C ARG A 45 8.13 3.38 -13.74
N ILE A 46 8.13 2.08 -13.48
CA ILE A 46 9.11 1.15 -14.03
C ILE A 46 8.42 -0.05 -14.66
N GLU A 47 9.04 -0.58 -15.72
CA GLU A 47 8.62 -1.81 -16.37
C GLU A 47 9.48 -2.97 -15.87
N ILE A 48 8.83 -4.01 -15.36
CA ILE A 48 9.49 -5.24 -14.92
C ILE A 48 9.01 -6.38 -15.83
N PRO A 49 9.91 -7.11 -16.50
CA PRO A 49 9.51 -8.23 -17.34
C PRO A 49 8.86 -9.33 -16.49
N LYS A 50 7.76 -9.90 -16.98
CA LYS A 50 7.13 -11.08 -16.36
C LYS A 50 7.84 -12.35 -16.84
N PRO A 51 7.93 -13.41 -16.00
CA PRO A 51 8.51 -14.69 -16.40
C PRO A 51 7.84 -15.32 -17.63
N ASN A 52 6.55 -15.07 -17.84
CA ASN A 52 5.73 -15.70 -18.88
C ASN A 52 5.48 -14.76 -20.09
N GLY A 53 6.23 -13.67 -20.23
CA GLY A 53 6.01 -12.65 -21.26
C GLY A 53 5.13 -11.48 -20.80
N GLY A 54 5.33 -10.32 -21.42
CA GLY A 54 4.70 -9.05 -21.05
C GLY A 54 5.42 -8.28 -19.94
N VAL A 55 4.95 -7.06 -19.66
CA VAL A 55 5.53 -6.15 -18.65
C VAL A 55 4.59 -5.96 -17.46
N ARG A 56 5.17 -5.88 -16.26
CA ARG A 56 4.52 -5.42 -15.04
C ARG A 56 4.93 -3.98 -14.80
N LEU A 57 3.96 -3.08 -14.81
CA LEU A 57 4.17 -1.68 -14.47
C LEU A 57 4.13 -1.56 -12.95
N LEU A 58 5.19 -1.00 -12.37
CA LEU A 58 5.29 -0.77 -10.94
C LEU A 58 5.49 0.73 -10.70
N GLY A 59 4.64 1.31 -9.85
CA GLY A 59 4.81 2.67 -9.37
C GLY A 59 5.68 2.68 -8.13
N ILE A 60 6.79 3.41 -8.17
CA ILE A 60 7.72 3.58 -7.04
C ILE A 60 7.53 4.99 -6.46
N PRO A 61 6.91 5.14 -5.28
CA PRO A 61 6.87 6.43 -4.58
C PRO A 61 8.26 6.86 -4.12
N THR A 62 8.44 8.15 -3.84
CA THR A 62 9.67 8.67 -3.20
C THR A 62 9.91 8.00 -1.86
N VAL A 63 11.15 8.06 -1.37
CA VAL A 63 11.45 7.42 -0.08
C VAL A 63 10.71 8.10 1.07
N THR A 64 10.55 9.42 1.00
CA THR A 64 9.77 10.20 1.95
C THR A 64 8.29 9.81 1.92
N ASP A 65 7.70 9.67 0.73
CA ASP A 65 6.31 9.21 0.58
C ASP A 65 6.12 7.78 1.12
N ARG A 66 7.05 6.87 0.83
CA ARG A 66 7.02 5.51 1.41
C ARG A 66 7.09 5.56 2.94
N PHE A 67 7.94 6.41 3.50
CA PHE A 67 8.04 6.60 4.95
C PHE A 67 6.70 7.01 5.56
N ILE A 68 6.03 8.00 4.97
CA ILE A 68 4.73 8.49 5.44
C ILE A 68 3.64 7.44 5.25
N GLN A 69 3.57 6.79 4.08
CA GLN A 69 2.62 5.70 3.81
C GLN A 69 2.76 4.56 4.82
N GLN A 70 4.00 4.21 5.19
CA GLN A 70 4.25 3.19 6.20
C GLN A 70 3.82 3.63 7.59
N ALA A 71 4.02 4.90 7.96
CA ALA A 71 3.54 5.45 9.23
C ALA A 71 2.00 5.40 9.30
N ILE A 72 1.30 5.79 8.22
CA ILE A 72 -0.16 5.65 8.11
C ILE A 72 -0.56 4.17 8.25
N ALA A 73 0.09 3.27 7.51
CA ALA A 73 -0.23 1.84 7.54
C ALA A 73 -0.05 1.23 8.95
N GLN A 74 0.96 1.64 9.71
CA GLN A 74 1.17 1.18 11.08
C GLN A 74 0.04 1.57 12.03
N VAL A 75 -0.56 2.74 11.83
CA VAL A 75 -1.71 3.22 12.61
C VAL A 75 -3.01 2.55 12.15
N LEU A 76 -3.21 2.40 10.84
CA LEU A 76 -4.45 1.83 10.30
C LEU A 76 -4.54 0.31 10.45
N THR A 77 -3.43 -0.41 10.32
CA THR A 77 -3.40 -1.88 10.43
C THR A 77 -4.09 -2.41 11.69
N PRO A 78 -3.79 -1.94 12.92
CA PRO A 78 -4.49 -2.43 14.12
C PRO A 78 -5.98 -2.08 14.16
N LEU A 79 -6.44 -1.06 13.42
CA LEU A 79 -7.86 -0.67 13.33
C LEU A 79 -8.65 -1.54 12.33
N PHE A 80 -8.00 -2.02 11.28
CA PHE A 80 -8.65 -2.75 10.20
C PHE A 80 -8.41 -4.27 10.26
N ASP A 81 -7.17 -4.70 10.53
CA ASP A 81 -6.77 -6.10 10.46
C ASP A 81 -7.62 -7.05 11.32
N PRO A 82 -8.02 -6.70 12.56
CA PRO A 82 -8.87 -7.56 13.38
C PRO A 82 -10.27 -7.81 12.80
N THR A 83 -10.70 -7.00 11.84
CA THR A 83 -12.05 -7.10 11.25
C THR A 83 -12.07 -7.74 9.88
N PHE A 84 -10.88 -8.05 9.33
CA PHE A 84 -10.80 -8.78 8.08
C PHE A 84 -11.12 -10.26 8.30
N SER A 85 -11.78 -10.85 7.31
CA SER A 85 -12.13 -12.28 7.30
C SER A 85 -10.95 -13.16 7.68
N GLU A 86 -11.22 -14.22 8.43
CA GLU A 86 -10.24 -15.28 8.76
C GLU A 86 -9.69 -16.00 7.53
N HIS A 87 -10.38 -15.90 6.38
CA HIS A 87 -9.96 -16.45 5.09
C HIS A 87 -9.22 -15.44 4.19
N SER A 88 -8.93 -14.24 4.69
CA SER A 88 -8.06 -13.28 4.03
C SER A 88 -6.62 -13.45 4.50
N TYR A 89 -5.71 -13.77 3.58
CA TYR A 89 -4.31 -14.08 3.89
C TYR A 89 -3.29 -13.10 3.27
N GLY A 90 -3.68 -12.33 2.27
CA GLY A 90 -2.79 -11.43 1.54
C GLY A 90 -2.47 -10.17 2.33
N PHE A 91 -1.20 -9.76 2.37
CA PHE A 91 -0.72 -8.49 2.95
C PHE A 91 -1.10 -8.24 4.42
N ARG A 92 -1.41 -9.30 5.18
CA ARG A 92 -1.77 -9.20 6.60
C ARG A 92 -0.63 -9.61 7.52
N PRO A 93 -0.46 -8.95 8.69
CA PRO A 93 0.51 -9.36 9.69
C PRO A 93 0.24 -10.80 10.14
N LYS A 94 1.31 -11.59 10.32
CA LYS A 94 1.28 -12.99 10.78
C LYS A 94 0.50 -13.98 9.89
N ARG A 95 0.07 -13.59 8.68
CA ARG A 95 -0.55 -14.48 7.69
C ARG A 95 0.33 -14.59 6.46
N ARG A 96 0.37 -15.78 5.83
CA ARG A 96 1.21 -16.06 4.66
C ARG A 96 0.41 -16.83 3.61
N GLY A 97 0.86 -16.77 2.35
CA GLY A 97 0.22 -17.51 1.25
C GLY A 97 0.13 -19.02 1.49
N HIS A 98 1.10 -19.61 2.20
CA HIS A 98 1.04 -21.02 2.60
C HIS A 98 -0.15 -21.35 3.50
N ASP A 99 -0.65 -20.41 4.30
CA ASP A 99 -1.83 -20.62 5.16
C ASP A 99 -3.10 -20.75 4.31
N ALA A 100 -3.21 -19.94 3.25
CA ALA A 100 -4.29 -20.03 2.28
C ALA A 100 -4.29 -21.41 1.58
N VAL A 101 -3.12 -21.87 1.12
CA VAL A 101 -2.97 -23.18 0.47
C VAL A 101 -3.33 -24.32 1.43
N ARG A 102 -2.89 -24.24 2.70
CA ARG A 102 -3.25 -25.26 3.71
C ARG A 102 -4.75 -25.31 3.94
N LYS A 103 -5.42 -24.15 4.04
CA LYS A 103 -6.88 -24.12 4.23
C LYS A 103 -7.62 -24.65 3.00
N ALA A 104 -7.18 -24.29 1.80
CA ALA A 104 -7.73 -24.82 0.54
C ALA A 104 -7.61 -26.35 0.45
N LYS A 105 -6.45 -26.92 0.82
CA LYS A 105 -6.28 -28.38 0.91
C LYS A 105 -7.27 -29.02 1.89
N GLY A 106 -7.55 -28.37 3.02
CA GLY A 106 -8.55 -28.82 3.98
C GLY A 106 -9.93 -29.00 3.35
N TYR A 107 -10.41 -28.00 2.59
CA TYR A 107 -11.71 -28.09 1.91
C TYR A 107 -11.77 -29.25 0.91
N ILE A 108 -10.70 -29.49 0.16
CA ILE A 108 -10.64 -30.62 -0.77
C ILE A 108 -10.76 -31.95 -0.02
N SER A 109 -10.07 -32.09 1.12
CA SER A 109 -10.16 -33.28 1.98
C SER A 109 -11.54 -33.47 2.61
N GLU A 110 -12.26 -32.38 2.89
CA GLU A 110 -13.64 -32.40 3.41
C GLU A 110 -14.68 -32.75 2.33
N GLY A 111 -14.29 -32.87 1.06
CA GLY A 111 -15.15 -33.28 -0.04
C GLY A 111 -15.56 -32.17 -1.01
N TYR A 112 -15.11 -30.93 -0.81
CA TYR A 112 -15.33 -29.82 -1.74
C TYR A 112 -14.38 -29.93 -2.94
N ARG A 113 -14.84 -30.56 -4.03
CA ARG A 113 -13.99 -30.90 -5.19
C ARG A 113 -14.04 -29.90 -6.34
N TRP A 114 -14.90 -28.89 -6.26
CA TRP A 114 -15.03 -27.84 -7.27
C TRP A 114 -14.48 -26.53 -6.74
N VAL A 115 -13.65 -25.87 -7.55
CA VAL A 115 -13.08 -24.56 -7.23
C VAL A 115 -13.60 -23.55 -8.24
N ILE A 116 -14.08 -22.41 -7.73
CA ILE A 116 -14.40 -21.24 -8.54
C ILE A 116 -13.21 -20.30 -8.42
N ASP A 117 -12.41 -20.24 -9.49
CA ASP A 117 -11.27 -19.33 -9.56
C ASP A 117 -11.72 -17.96 -10.08
N MET A 118 -11.41 -16.91 -9.32
CA MET A 118 -11.78 -15.53 -9.63
C MET A 118 -10.56 -14.64 -9.48
N ASP A 119 -10.19 -13.94 -10.56
CA ASP A 119 -9.14 -12.94 -10.56
C ASP A 119 -9.68 -11.57 -11.00
N LEU A 120 -9.17 -10.51 -10.36
CA LEU A 120 -9.53 -9.14 -10.70
C LEU A 120 -8.40 -8.48 -11.47
N GLU A 121 -8.65 -8.25 -12.77
CA GLU A 121 -7.67 -7.57 -13.62
C GLU A 121 -7.45 -6.13 -13.16
N LYS A 122 -6.18 -5.76 -12.89
CA LYS A 122 -5.73 -4.38 -12.60
C LYS A 122 -6.51 -3.72 -11.44
N PHE A 123 -6.63 -4.42 -10.31
CA PHE A 123 -7.34 -3.94 -9.12
C PHE A 123 -7.03 -2.48 -8.76
N PHE A 124 -5.75 -2.10 -8.68
CA PHE A 124 -5.34 -0.74 -8.29
C PHE A 124 -5.61 0.31 -9.38
N ASP A 125 -5.63 -0.06 -10.66
CA ASP A 125 -5.93 0.90 -11.74
C ASP A 125 -7.43 1.16 -11.88
N LYS A 126 -8.28 0.22 -11.42
CA LYS A 126 -9.74 0.27 -11.56
C LYS A 126 -10.48 0.56 -10.25
N VAL A 127 -9.78 0.75 -9.14
CA VAL A 127 -10.42 1.02 -7.85
C VAL A 127 -11.07 2.40 -7.85
N ASN A 128 -12.38 2.46 -7.57
CA ASN A 128 -13.06 3.74 -7.44
C ASN A 128 -12.64 4.44 -6.14
N HIS A 129 -11.98 5.59 -6.28
CA HIS A 129 -11.43 6.32 -5.13
C HIS A 129 -12.51 6.80 -4.15
N ASP A 130 -13.65 7.27 -4.62
CA ASP A 130 -14.72 7.74 -3.72
C ASP A 130 -15.33 6.59 -2.91
N LYS A 131 -15.55 5.43 -3.52
CA LYS A 131 -16.02 4.24 -2.82
C LYS A 131 -15.02 3.77 -1.76
N LEU A 132 -13.73 3.72 -2.11
CA LEU A 132 -12.67 3.36 -1.17
C LEU A 132 -12.61 4.34 0.01
N MET A 133 -12.66 5.64 -0.27
CA MET A 133 -12.65 6.67 0.75
C MET A 133 -13.88 6.62 1.66
N GLY A 134 -15.06 6.30 1.12
CA GLY A 134 -16.27 6.08 1.91
C GLY A 134 -16.14 4.92 2.90
N ILE A 135 -15.55 3.80 2.46
CA ILE A 135 -15.29 2.65 3.34
C ILE A 135 -14.30 3.03 4.45
N LEU A 136 -13.24 3.78 4.13
CA LEU A 136 -12.26 4.24 5.12
C LEU A 136 -12.89 5.20 6.15
N ALA A 137 -13.73 6.13 5.69
CA ALA A 137 -14.39 7.14 6.53
C ALA A 137 -15.35 6.53 7.56
N ASN A 138 -15.85 5.32 7.34
CA ASN A 138 -16.68 4.62 8.34
C ASN A 138 -15.92 4.31 9.64
N ARG A 139 -14.59 4.29 9.63
CA ARG A 139 -13.76 3.94 10.80
C ARG A 139 -12.72 4.98 11.15
N VAL A 140 -12.21 5.70 10.15
CA VAL A 140 -11.22 6.76 10.34
C VAL A 140 -11.97 8.09 10.34
N GLN A 141 -12.08 8.73 11.51
CA GLN A 141 -12.76 10.03 11.65
C GLN A 141 -11.82 11.22 11.41
N ASP A 142 -10.51 10.98 11.37
CA ASP A 142 -9.51 12.02 11.14
C ASP A 142 -9.55 12.49 9.66
N ARG A 143 -10.04 13.71 9.47
CA ARG A 143 -10.17 14.34 8.15
C ARG A 143 -8.82 14.60 7.47
N LEU A 144 -7.76 14.89 8.23
CA LEU A 144 -6.43 15.15 7.68
C LEU A 144 -5.83 13.86 7.14
N VAL A 145 -5.98 12.75 7.87
CA VAL A 145 -5.54 11.43 7.41
C VAL A 145 -6.30 11.02 6.15
N LEU A 146 -7.64 11.17 6.14
CA LEU A 146 -8.44 10.87 4.94
C LEU A 146 -8.02 11.74 3.75
N LYS A 147 -7.79 13.04 3.95
CA LYS A 147 -7.30 13.95 2.91
C LYS A 147 -5.95 13.49 2.36
N LEU A 148 -5.03 13.10 3.24
CA LEU A 148 -3.70 12.63 2.85
C LEU A 148 -3.75 11.31 2.07
N ILE A 149 -4.58 10.35 2.48
CA ILE A 149 -4.79 9.10 1.75
C ILE A 149 -5.37 9.38 0.36
N ARG A 150 -6.38 10.26 0.27
CA ARG A 150 -6.95 10.66 -1.03
C ARG A 150 -5.89 11.29 -1.94
N ARG A 151 -5.01 12.13 -1.39
CA ARG A 151 -3.88 12.71 -2.14
C ARG A 151 -2.93 11.63 -2.68
N TYR A 152 -2.62 10.58 -1.91
CA TYR A 152 -1.82 9.46 -2.40
C TYR A 152 -2.51 8.63 -3.48
N LEU A 153 -3.84 8.48 -3.41
CA LEU A 153 -4.59 7.81 -4.49
C LEU A 153 -4.60 8.65 -5.77
N GLN A 154 -4.57 9.98 -5.64
CA GLN A 154 -4.57 10.93 -6.75
C GLN A 154 -3.17 11.30 -7.25
N SER A 155 -2.11 11.00 -6.49
CA SER A 155 -0.74 11.24 -6.93
C SER A 155 -0.47 10.32 -8.10
N GLY A 156 -0.56 10.89 -9.30
CA GLY A 156 -0.52 10.18 -10.56
C GLY A 156 0.80 9.45 -10.80
N ILE A 157 0.85 8.79 -11.94
CA ILE A 157 2.06 8.11 -12.42
C ILE A 157 2.79 9.09 -13.35
N MET A 158 4.11 9.20 -13.17
CA MET A 158 5.00 9.90 -14.11
C MET A 158 6.07 8.94 -14.64
#